data_AF-A0A836B4Y7-F1
#
_entry.id   AF-A0A836B4Y7-F1
#
_cell.length_a   1.000
_cell.length_b   1.000
_cell.length_c   1.000
_cell.angle_alpha   90.00
_cell.angle_beta   90.00
_cell.angle_gamma   90.00
#
_symmetry.space_group_name_H-M   'P 1'
#
loop_
_entity.id
_entity.type
_entity.pdbx_description
1 polymer ?
#
loop_
_entity_poly.entity_id
_entity_poly.type
_entity_poly.pdbx_seq_one_letter_code
_entity_poly.pdbx_strand_id
1 'polypeptide(L)'
;MAYRPAPARPPGQTRVWEDLRKEARRLEGELDVKLAAFTKLCSSFEASYKLNTADNSLGADQLAQTKAAEVEDLLQRLSDINDEMAAIVGGSTDSRSHTLARHRDILQEFTQEFRKVNATLGAALDRVKLLAGASDSPHLSVNVQNTSGALLRERGTIQNSANMVDDILSQAANVSGNLLGQRRVFEGAMDKLVQVGSRFPVVNGLLNAIRRKKSKDTLVLAGVIAACVLFTILYVMAK
;
A
#
# COMPACT_ATOMS: atom_id res chain seq x y z
N MET A 1 13.80 3.92 -43.34
CA MET A 1 13.92 4.08 -41.88
C MET A 1 14.86 3.00 -41.37
N ALA A 2 16.15 3.33 -41.19
CA ALA A 2 17.14 2.38 -40.68
C ALA A 2 16.99 2.28 -39.16
N TYR A 3 16.74 1.08 -38.65
CA TYR A 3 16.76 0.77 -37.22
C TYR A 3 18.21 0.91 -36.74
N ARG A 4 18.51 1.99 -36.02
CA ARG A 4 19.80 2.19 -35.36
C ARG A 4 19.75 1.44 -34.02
N PRO A 5 20.45 0.30 -33.85
CA PRO A 5 20.48 -0.39 -32.58
C PRO A 5 21.08 0.53 -31.51
N ALA A 6 20.42 0.59 -30.35
CA ALA A 6 20.88 1.36 -29.21
C ALA A 6 22.29 0.90 -28.80
N PRO A 7 23.20 1.83 -28.45
CA PRO A 7 24.56 1.47 -28.06
C PRO A 7 24.53 0.54 -26.84
N ALA A 8 25.32 -0.53 -26.89
CA ALA A 8 25.47 -1.47 -25.77
C ALA A 8 25.98 -0.71 -24.54
N ARG A 9 25.19 -0.73 -23.47
CA ARG A 9 25.45 0.00 -22.22
C ARG A 9 26.61 -0.67 -21.46
N PRO A 10 27.57 0.10 -20.92
CA PRO A 10 28.69 -0.46 -20.19
C PRO A 10 28.24 -1.25 -18.95
N PRO A 11 28.85 -2.42 -18.66
CA PRO A 11 28.44 -3.33 -17.57
C PRO A 11 28.61 -2.73 -16.15
N GLY A 12 29.30 -1.60 -16.00
CA GLY A 12 29.38 -0.88 -14.73
C GLY A 12 28.08 -0.18 -14.35
N GLN A 13 27.34 0.35 -15.33
CA GLN A 13 26.13 1.14 -15.10
C GLN A 13 24.93 0.28 -14.67
N THR A 14 24.95 -1.02 -14.98
CA THR A 14 23.96 -1.98 -14.49
C THR A 14 24.18 -2.34 -13.02
N ARG A 15 25.43 -2.47 -12.56
CA ARG A 15 25.76 -2.74 -11.15
C ARG A 15 25.41 -1.57 -10.24
N VAL A 16 25.85 -0.37 -10.62
CA VAL A 16 25.53 0.88 -9.88
C VAL A 16 24.02 1.08 -9.74
N TRP A 17 23.26 0.81 -10.81
CA TRP A 17 21.79 0.85 -10.76
C TRP A 17 21.18 -0.14 -9.76
N GLU A 18 21.64 -1.41 -9.76
CA GLU A 18 21.13 -2.41 -8.83
C GLU A 18 21.50 -2.09 -7.37
N ASP A 19 22.66 -1.49 -7.13
CA ASP A 19 23.09 -1.08 -5.80
C ASP A 19 22.24 0.10 -5.28
N LEU A 20 21.99 1.12 -6.11
CA LEU A 20 21.08 2.23 -5.76
C LEU A 20 19.66 1.74 -5.49
N ARG A 21 19.17 0.79 -6.28
CA ARG A 21 17.83 0.22 -6.07
C ARG A 21 17.72 -0.54 -4.75
N LYS A 22 18.76 -1.28 -4.36
CA LYS A 22 18.80 -1.97 -3.06
C LYS A 22 18.80 -0.97 -1.91
N GLU A 23 19.59 0.10 -2.05
CA GLU A 23 19.65 1.14 -1.03
C GLU A 23 18.33 1.91 -0.91
N ALA A 24 17.68 2.25 -2.03
CA ALA A 24 16.35 2.84 -2.04
C ALA A 24 15.34 1.96 -1.29
N ARG A 25 15.31 0.64 -1.56
CA ARG A 25 14.42 -0.30 -0.84
C ARG A 25 14.75 -0.40 0.65
N ARG A 26 16.03 -0.30 1.02
CA ARG A 26 16.47 -0.30 2.42
C ARG A 26 15.93 0.95 3.14
N LEU A 27 16.08 2.12 2.52
CA LEU A 27 15.55 3.38 3.04
C LEU A 27 14.03 3.40 3.11
N GLU A 28 13.33 2.86 2.10
CA GLU A 28 11.86 2.71 2.12
C GLU A 28 11.39 1.88 3.31
N GLY A 29 12.06 0.74 3.59
CA GLY A 29 11.73 -0.08 4.76
C GLY A 29 12.04 0.60 6.10
N GLU A 30 13.12 1.38 6.15
CA GLU A 30 13.45 2.16 7.35
C GLU A 30 12.46 3.30 7.58
N LEU A 31 12.05 4.00 6.52
CA LEU A 31 11.02 5.04 6.54
C LEU A 31 9.69 4.51 7.04
N ASP A 32 9.23 3.35 6.57
CA ASP A 32 7.96 2.75 7.01
C ASP A 32 7.94 2.52 8.53
N VAL A 33 9.00 1.92 9.08
CA VAL A 33 9.12 1.67 10.52
C VAL A 33 9.18 2.96 11.32
N LYS A 34 9.98 3.93 10.89
CA LYS A 34 10.17 5.21 11.60
C LYS A 34 8.93 6.09 11.54
N LEU A 35 8.25 6.15 10.40
CA LEU A 35 7.01 6.89 10.20
C LEU A 35 5.87 6.28 11.03
N ALA A 36 5.77 4.94 11.10
CA ALA A 36 4.81 4.27 11.97
C ALA A 36 5.07 4.57 13.45
N ALA A 37 6.33 4.54 13.89
CA ALA A 37 6.71 4.90 15.25
C ALA A 37 6.40 6.37 15.57
N PHE A 38 6.70 7.28 14.64
CA PHE A 38 6.40 8.70 14.77
C PHE A 38 4.88 8.96 14.85
N THR A 39 4.09 8.31 14.01
CA THR A 39 2.62 8.39 14.04
C THR A 39 2.07 7.92 15.38
N LYS A 40 2.58 6.80 15.91
CA LYS A 40 2.18 6.28 17.22
C LYS A 40 2.53 7.24 18.35
N LEU A 41 3.71 7.87 18.30
CA LEU A 41 4.10 8.92 19.25
C LEU A 41 3.14 10.10 19.20
N CYS A 42 2.79 10.59 18.01
CA CYS A 42 1.83 11.68 17.83
C CYS A 42 0.46 11.34 18.42
N SER A 43 -0.07 10.15 18.13
CA SER A 43 -1.35 9.70 18.71
C SER A 43 -1.29 9.55 20.24
N SER A 44 -0.16 9.07 20.77
CA SER A 44 0.03 8.94 22.23
C SER A 44 0.11 10.30 22.91
N PHE A 45 0.73 11.29 22.27
CA PHE A 45 0.79 12.66 22.76
C PHE A 45 -0.62 13.27 22.86
N GLU A 46 -1.44 13.09 21.82
CA GLU A 46 -2.83 13.56 21.84
C GLU A 46 -3.67 12.87 22.92
N ALA A 47 -3.46 11.57 23.15
CA ALA A 47 -4.16 10.81 24.19
C ALA A 47 -3.75 11.22 25.61
N SER A 48 -2.45 11.39 25.88
CA SER A 48 -1.95 11.87 27.18
C SER A 48 -2.45 13.27 27.52
N TYR A 49 -2.60 14.13 26.50
CA TYR A 49 -3.19 15.46 26.68
C TYR A 49 -4.67 15.42 27.07
N LYS A 50 -5.48 14.57 26.42
CA LYS A 50 -6.91 14.40 26.76
C LYS A 50 -7.14 14.00 28.22
N LEU A 51 -6.15 13.36 28.86
CA LEU A 51 -6.21 12.94 30.26
C LEU A 51 -5.75 14.01 31.27
N ASN A 52 -5.40 15.23 30.82
CA ASN A 52 -4.91 16.35 31.65
C ASN A 52 -3.62 16.05 32.46
N THR A 53 -2.78 15.12 32.03
CA THR A 53 -1.46 14.89 32.64
C THR A 53 -0.43 15.86 32.03
N ALA A 54 -0.52 17.13 32.38
CA ALA A 54 0.26 18.22 31.75
C ALA A 54 1.78 18.13 31.99
N ASP A 55 2.21 17.46 33.06
CA ASP A 55 3.62 17.43 33.52
C ASP A 55 4.60 16.72 32.58
N ASN A 56 4.12 15.91 31.62
CA ASN A 56 4.99 15.14 30.71
C ASN A 56 5.02 15.70 29.26
N SER A 57 4.40 16.85 29.01
CA SER A 57 4.19 17.38 27.65
C SER A 57 5.46 17.95 26.99
N LEU A 58 6.31 18.64 27.75
CA LEU A 58 7.55 19.27 27.25
C LEU A 58 8.60 18.26 26.77
N GLY A 59 8.77 17.14 27.48
CA GLY A 59 9.70 16.09 27.07
C GLY A 59 9.21 15.30 25.85
N ALA A 60 7.89 15.14 25.72
CA ALA A 60 7.29 14.48 24.58
C ALA A 60 7.38 15.32 23.29
N ASP A 61 7.33 16.65 23.41
CA ASP A 61 7.49 17.59 22.29
C ASP A 61 8.91 17.51 21.68
N GLN A 62 9.95 17.58 22.52
CA GLN A 62 11.35 17.43 22.06
C GLN A 62 11.60 16.07 21.40
N LEU A 63 11.03 15.00 21.95
CA LEU A 63 11.13 13.65 21.38
C LEU A 63 10.43 13.57 20.02
N ALA A 64 9.24 14.16 19.89
CA ALA A 64 8.49 14.20 18.64
C ALA A 64 9.26 14.99 17.58
N GLN A 65 9.82 16.15 17.93
CA GLN A 65 10.62 16.96 17.01
C GLN A 65 11.90 16.24 16.56
N THR A 66 12.57 15.53 17.46
CA THR A 66 13.74 14.71 17.12
C THR A 66 13.38 13.60 16.13
N LYS A 67 12.23 12.95 16.33
CA LYS A 67 11.75 11.88 15.43
C LYS A 67 11.28 12.43 14.08
N ALA A 68 10.70 13.63 14.05
CA ALA A 68 10.35 14.30 12.81
C ALA A 68 11.60 14.62 11.98
N ALA A 69 12.65 15.17 12.59
CA ALA A 69 13.91 15.46 11.91
C ALA A 69 14.59 14.19 11.35
N GLU A 70 14.53 13.07 12.08
CA GLU A 70 15.06 11.78 11.62
C GLU A 70 14.32 11.27 10.37
N VAL A 71 13.00 11.43 10.30
CA VAL A 71 12.20 11.06 9.12
C VAL A 71 12.48 12.00 7.95
N GLU A 72 12.64 13.30 8.19
CA GLU A 72 13.02 14.27 7.15
C GLU A 72 14.39 13.96 6.53
N ASP A 73 15.39 13.60 7.32
CA ASP A 73 16.72 13.19 6.81
C ASP A 73 16.63 11.93 5.94
N LEU A 74 15.83 10.94 6.35
CA LEU A 74 15.61 9.72 5.55
C LEU A 74 14.87 10.01 4.24
N LEU A 75 13.88 10.90 4.25
CA LEU A 75 13.17 11.34 3.04
C LEU A 75 14.12 12.07 2.07
N GLN A 76 14.99 12.94 2.60
CA GLN A 76 15.99 13.65 1.79
C GLN A 76 16.96 12.66 1.15
N ARG A 77 17.50 11.70 1.91
CA ARG A 77 18.39 10.65 1.36
C ARG A 77 17.71 9.82 0.29
N LEU A 78 16.43 9.44 0.46
CA LEU A 78 15.69 8.71 -0.57
C LEU A 78 15.49 9.57 -1.83
N SER A 79 15.31 10.90 -1.68
CA SER A 79 15.25 11.83 -2.80
C SER A 79 16.57 11.87 -3.56
N ASP A 80 17.69 11.98 -2.85
CA ASP A 80 19.02 12.04 -3.46
C ASP A 80 19.31 10.75 -4.27
N ILE A 81 18.99 9.58 -3.72
CA ILE A 81 19.14 8.30 -4.43
C ILE A 81 18.21 8.23 -5.65
N ASN A 82 16.98 8.74 -5.54
CA ASN A 82 16.07 8.81 -6.69
C ASN A 82 16.60 9.71 -7.81
N ASP A 83 17.29 10.80 -7.47
CA ASP A 83 17.92 11.70 -8.44
C ASP A 83 19.19 11.07 -9.07
N GLU A 84 20.00 10.34 -8.30
CA GLU A 84 21.11 9.54 -8.82
C GLU A 84 20.62 8.43 -9.76
N MET A 85 19.54 7.74 -9.38
CA MET A 85 18.87 6.76 -10.24
C MET A 85 18.34 7.40 -11.53
N ALA A 86 17.80 8.63 -11.46
CA ALA A 86 17.34 9.37 -12.62
C ALA A 86 18.47 9.75 -13.59
N ALA A 87 19.62 10.17 -13.06
CA ALA A 87 20.81 10.48 -13.85
C ALA A 87 21.30 9.26 -14.64
N ILE A 88 21.17 8.05 -14.08
CA ILE A 88 21.57 6.80 -14.73
C ILE A 88 20.58 6.35 -15.82
N VAL A 89 19.28 6.62 -15.65
CA VAL A 89 18.24 6.22 -16.61
C VAL A 89 18.24 7.09 -17.86
N GLY A 90 18.66 8.35 -17.76
CA GLY A 90 19.02 9.20 -18.91
C GLY A 90 17.93 9.33 -19.98
N GLY A 91 16.65 9.33 -19.60
CA GLY A 91 15.51 9.50 -20.52
C GLY A 91 15.17 8.29 -21.41
N SER A 92 15.79 7.13 -21.19
CA SER A 92 15.46 5.89 -21.94
C SER A 92 14.11 5.31 -21.50
N THR A 93 13.26 4.93 -22.45
CA THR A 93 11.94 4.29 -22.22
C THR A 93 12.08 2.78 -21.91
N ASP A 94 12.93 2.46 -20.93
CA ASP A 94 13.25 1.08 -20.49
C ASP A 94 12.48 0.67 -19.21
N SER A 95 12.47 -0.62 -18.86
CA SER A 95 11.94 -1.13 -17.58
C SER A 95 12.48 -0.42 -16.32
N ARG A 96 13.65 0.23 -16.42
CA ARG A 96 14.24 1.06 -15.35
C ARG A 96 13.53 2.37 -15.15
N SER A 97 12.98 2.99 -16.20
CA SER A 97 12.19 4.23 -16.06
C SER A 97 10.89 3.97 -15.31
N HIS A 98 10.23 2.84 -15.55
CA HIS A 98 9.07 2.41 -14.77
C HIS A 98 9.41 2.14 -13.31
N THR A 99 10.56 1.51 -13.05
CA THR A 99 11.02 1.26 -11.68
C THR A 99 11.32 2.56 -10.95
N LEU A 100 11.99 3.52 -11.61
CA LEU A 100 12.26 4.85 -11.08
C LEU A 100 10.97 5.63 -10.81
N ALA A 101 10.01 5.60 -11.73
CA ALA A 101 8.71 6.22 -11.54
C ALA A 101 8.04 5.69 -10.27
N ARG A 102 8.08 4.38 -10.06
CA ARG A 102 7.54 3.77 -8.84
C ARG A 102 8.25 4.26 -7.56
N HIS A 103 9.58 4.36 -7.56
CA HIS A 103 10.32 4.88 -6.41
C HIS A 103 10.00 6.36 -6.12
N ARG A 104 9.71 7.16 -7.15
CA ARG A 104 9.23 8.55 -6.99
C ARG A 104 7.83 8.61 -6.40
N ASP A 105 6.92 7.76 -6.88
CA ASP A 105 5.56 7.68 -6.32
C ASP A 105 5.60 7.31 -4.83
N ILE A 106 6.43 6.32 -4.46
CA ILE A 106 6.60 5.90 -3.06
C ILE A 106 7.18 7.04 -2.19
N LEU A 107 8.20 7.75 -2.69
CA LEU A 107 8.74 8.91 -1.98
C LEU A 107 7.68 9.99 -1.75
N GLN A 108 6.86 10.27 -2.77
CA GLN A 108 5.79 11.26 -2.68
C GLN A 108 4.72 10.83 -1.66
N GLU A 109 4.35 9.55 -1.63
CA GLU A 109 3.43 8.97 -0.66
C GLU A 109 3.97 9.13 0.78
N PHE A 110 5.23 8.74 1.03
CA PHE A 110 5.85 8.95 2.35
C PHE A 110 5.94 10.42 2.75
N THR A 111 6.26 11.31 1.81
CA THR A 111 6.32 12.76 2.07
C THR A 111 4.94 13.32 2.44
N GLN A 112 3.89 12.86 1.75
CA GLN A 112 2.52 13.29 2.02
C GLN A 112 2.04 12.79 3.38
N GLU A 113 2.28 11.52 3.70
CA GLU A 113 1.94 10.96 5.01
C GLU A 113 2.72 11.66 6.14
N PHE A 114 4.01 11.92 5.95
CA PHE A 114 4.81 12.67 6.93
C PHE A 114 4.23 14.07 7.17
N ARG A 115 3.89 14.82 6.12
CA ARG A 115 3.26 16.15 6.25
C ARG A 115 1.93 16.09 6.99
N LYS A 116 1.11 15.08 6.71
CA LYS A 116 -0.17 14.87 7.39
C LYS A 116 0.03 14.61 8.87
N VAL A 117 0.93 13.69 9.24
CA VAL A 117 1.25 13.40 10.64
C VAL A 117 1.83 14.63 11.34
N ASN A 118 2.73 15.36 10.70
CA ASN A 118 3.32 16.57 11.26
C ASN A 118 2.27 17.69 11.46
N ALA A 119 1.34 17.85 10.52
CA ALA A 119 0.22 18.78 10.67
C ALA A 119 -0.71 18.40 11.84
N THR A 120 -0.97 17.10 12.04
CA THR A 120 -1.76 16.63 13.19
C THR A 120 -1.04 16.90 14.52
N LEU A 121 0.28 16.71 14.57
CA LEU A 121 1.10 17.03 15.73
C LEU A 121 1.11 18.53 16.02
N GLY A 122 1.33 19.37 15.01
CA GLY A 122 1.28 20.82 15.14
C GLY A 122 -0.07 21.32 15.65
N ALA A 123 -1.17 20.81 15.10
CA ALA A 123 -2.52 21.13 15.60
C ALA A 123 -2.76 20.64 17.03
N ALA A 124 -2.14 19.52 17.45
CA ALA A 124 -2.19 19.06 18.84
C ALA A 124 -1.39 19.98 19.77
N LEU A 125 -0.19 20.39 19.38
CA LEU A 125 0.66 21.32 20.12
C LEU A 125 0.05 22.71 20.24
N ASP A 126 -0.54 23.25 19.18
CA ASP A 126 -1.22 24.55 19.21
C ASP A 126 -2.39 24.53 20.17
N ARG A 127 -3.17 23.44 20.20
CA ARG A 127 -4.25 23.26 21.19
C ARG A 127 -3.71 23.24 22.62
N VAL A 128 -2.59 22.56 22.86
CA VAL A 128 -1.93 22.54 24.18
C VAL A 128 -1.51 23.95 24.58
N LYS A 129 -0.86 24.69 23.68
CA LYS A 129 -0.37 26.04 23.93
C LYS A 129 -1.50 27.04 24.22
N LEU A 130 -2.60 26.95 23.47
CA LEU A 130 -3.78 27.80 23.67
C LEU A 130 -4.47 27.50 25.02
N LEU A 131 -4.54 26.23 25.43
CA LEU A 131 -5.17 25.85 26.70
C LEU A 131 -4.27 26.10 27.91
N ALA A 132 -2.96 25.96 27.78
CA ALA A 132 -1.98 26.37 28.80
C ALA A 132 -2.08 27.87 29.10
N GLY A 133 -2.31 28.70 28.08
CA GLY A 133 -2.57 30.12 28.25
C GLY A 133 -3.91 30.43 28.93
N ALA A 134 -4.91 29.55 28.81
CA ALA A 134 -6.20 29.70 29.49
C ALA A 134 -6.15 29.24 30.96
N SER A 135 -5.29 28.27 31.32
CA SER A 135 -5.10 27.85 32.71
C SER A 135 -4.38 28.87 33.59
N ASP A 136 -3.64 29.82 32.99
CA ASP A 136 -2.91 30.86 33.72
C ASP A 136 -3.78 32.11 34.03
N SER A 137 -5.07 32.05 33.74
CA SER A 137 -6.03 33.06 34.22
C SER A 137 -6.35 32.80 35.70
N PRO A 138 -5.92 33.67 36.64
CA PRO A 138 -6.10 33.45 38.10
C PRO A 138 -7.58 33.49 38.55
N HIS A 139 -8.50 33.76 37.63
CA HIS A 139 -9.90 34.03 37.92
C HIS A 139 -10.84 32.83 37.73
N LEU A 140 -10.35 31.71 37.18
CA LEU A 140 -11.16 30.48 37.01
C LEU A 140 -10.75 29.34 37.94
N SER A 141 -9.66 29.48 38.69
CA SER A 141 -9.30 28.60 39.81
C SER A 141 -10.02 29.01 41.10
N VAL A 142 -11.22 29.61 41.01
CA VAL A 142 -12.15 29.50 42.13
C VAL A 142 -12.51 28.02 42.18
N ASN A 143 -11.79 27.33 43.05
CA ASN A 143 -12.06 26.04 43.63
C ASN A 143 -13.48 26.06 44.22
N VAL A 144 -14.48 26.05 43.34
CA VAL A 144 -15.87 25.83 43.69
C VAL A 144 -15.97 24.34 43.99
N GLN A 145 -15.64 24.04 45.24
CA GLN A 145 -16.10 22.88 46.00
C GLN A 145 -17.65 22.87 46.11
N ASN A 146 -18.37 23.02 44.99
CA ASN A 146 -19.81 22.78 44.93
C ASN A 146 -20.05 21.68 43.92
N THR A 147 -20.81 20.68 44.34
CA THR A 147 -21.46 19.64 43.53
C THR A 147 -21.90 20.13 42.14
N SER A 148 -22.33 21.39 42.02
CA SER A 148 -22.71 22.06 40.77
C SER A 148 -21.61 22.09 39.69
N GLY A 149 -20.33 22.28 40.04
CA GLY A 149 -19.22 22.28 39.08
C GLY A 149 -18.91 20.87 38.56
N ALA A 150 -19.01 19.87 39.43
CA ALA A 150 -18.91 18.46 39.05
C ALA A 150 -20.06 18.04 38.11
N LEU A 151 -21.29 18.47 38.39
CA LEU A 151 -22.46 18.21 37.56
C LEU A 151 -22.37 18.88 36.17
N LEU A 152 -21.82 20.09 36.09
CA LEU A 152 -21.60 20.77 34.80
C LEU A 152 -20.54 20.04 33.96
N ARG A 153 -19.46 19.57 34.59
CA ARG A 153 -18.44 18.74 33.94
C ARG A 153 -19.03 17.41 33.47
N GLU A 154 -19.82 16.75 34.31
CA GLU A 154 -20.52 15.51 33.98
C GLU A 154 -21.46 15.73 32.78
N ARG A 155 -22.25 16.81 32.79
CA ARG A 155 -23.12 17.19 31.67
C ARG A 155 -22.31 17.40 30.38
N GLY A 156 -21.15 18.04 30.45
CA GLY A 156 -20.24 18.21 29.32
C GLY A 156 -19.73 16.86 28.77
N THR A 157 -19.38 15.93 29.66
CA THR A 157 -18.96 14.58 29.26
C THR A 157 -20.10 13.75 28.67
N ILE A 158 -21.32 13.89 29.19
CA ILE A 158 -22.52 13.22 28.64
C ILE A 158 -22.84 13.77 27.25
N GLN A 159 -22.78 15.10 27.07
CA GLN A 159 -23.01 15.74 25.77
C GLN A 159 -21.98 15.28 24.74
N ASN A 160 -20.71 15.19 25.13
CA ASN A 160 -19.65 14.70 24.25
C ASN A 160 -19.82 13.21 23.91
N SER A 161 -20.21 12.39 24.89
CA SER A 161 -20.54 10.98 24.66
C SER A 161 -21.76 10.80 23.75
N ALA A 162 -22.77 11.66 23.87
CA ALA A 162 -23.94 11.63 22.98
C ALA A 162 -23.55 11.90 21.53
N ASN A 163 -22.72 12.93 21.28
CA ASN A 163 -22.20 13.22 19.94
C ASN A 163 -21.37 12.06 19.38
N MET A 164 -20.53 11.42 20.21
CA MET A 164 -19.74 10.26 19.79
C MET A 164 -20.62 9.05 19.43
N VAL A 165 -21.71 8.83 20.17
CA VAL A 165 -22.69 7.77 19.87
C VAL A 165 -23.39 8.05 18.55
N ASP A 166 -23.75 9.30 18.25
CA ASP A 166 -24.34 9.68 16.97
C ASP A 166 -23.38 9.45 15.80
N ASP A 167 -22.08 9.75 15.97
CA ASP A 167 -21.05 9.44 14.98
C ASP A 167 -20.93 7.92 14.74
N ILE A 168 -20.91 7.11 15.81
CA ILE A 168 -20.88 5.65 15.72
C ILE A 168 -22.15 5.12 15.03
N LEU A 169 -23.31 5.69 15.32
CA LEU A 169 -24.58 5.30 14.68
C LEU A 169 -24.55 5.61 13.18
N SER A 170 -24.02 6.78 12.80
CA SER A 170 -23.85 7.15 11.40
C SER A 170 -22.87 6.22 10.67
N GLN A 171 -21.76 5.86 11.33
CA GLN A 171 -20.78 4.92 10.79
C GLN A 171 -21.38 3.53 10.64
N ALA A 172 -22.15 3.05 11.61
CA ALA A 172 -22.86 1.78 11.54
C ALA A 172 -23.90 1.75 10.41
N ALA A 173 -24.63 2.85 10.19
CA ALA A 173 -25.56 2.99 9.07
C ALA A 173 -24.83 2.90 7.71
N ASN A 174 -23.68 3.56 7.58
CA ASN A 174 -22.83 3.49 6.39
C ASN A 174 -22.27 2.07 6.17
N VAL A 175 -21.83 1.38 7.23
CA VAL A 175 -21.37 -0.02 7.15
C VAL A 175 -22.51 -0.94 6.71
N SER A 176 -23.71 -0.78 7.26
CA SER A 176 -24.90 -1.54 6.84
C SER A 176 -25.21 -1.34 5.35
N GLY A 177 -25.18 -0.09 4.87
CA GLY A 177 -25.33 0.23 3.44
C GLY A 177 -24.25 -0.41 2.57
N ASN A 178 -22.99 -0.38 3.00
CA ASN A 178 -21.88 -0.99 2.29
C ASN A 178 -21.98 -2.52 2.25
N LEU A 179 -22.41 -3.18 3.32
CA LEU A 179 -22.62 -4.63 3.36
C LEU A 179 -23.74 -5.07 2.42
N LEU A 180 -24.84 -4.30 2.35
CA LEU A 180 -25.91 -4.53 1.38
C LEU A 180 -25.42 -4.33 -0.07
N GLY A 181 -24.59 -3.31 -0.31
CA GLY A 181 -23.93 -3.10 -1.59
C GLY A 181 -23.02 -4.26 -1.98
N GLN A 182 -22.19 -4.73 -1.05
CA GLN A 182 -21.30 -5.88 -1.24
C GLN A 182 -22.08 -7.17 -1.52
N ARG A 183 -23.20 -7.40 -0.84
CA ARG A 183 -24.08 -8.55 -1.13
C ARG A 183 -24.53 -8.57 -2.60
N ARG A 184 -24.95 -7.42 -3.14
CA ARG A 184 -25.34 -7.31 -4.56
C ARG A 184 -24.16 -7.59 -5.50
N VAL A 185 -22.95 -7.18 -5.14
CA VAL A 185 -21.72 -7.50 -5.90
C VAL A 185 -21.43 -9.00 -5.87
N PHE A 186 -21.59 -9.67 -4.72
CA PHE A 186 -21.43 -11.11 -4.59
C PHE A 186 -22.48 -11.89 -5.39
N GLU A 187 -23.74 -11.46 -5.38
CA GLU A 187 -24.79 -12.03 -6.25
C GLU A 187 -24.39 -11.92 -7.72
N GLY A 188 -23.92 -10.76 -8.17
CA GLY A 188 -23.41 -10.58 -9.53
C GLY A 188 -22.14 -11.40 -9.85
N ALA A 189 -21.27 -11.63 -8.86
CA ALA A 189 -20.09 -12.48 -9.03
C ALA A 189 -20.47 -13.96 -9.15
N MET A 190 -21.48 -14.41 -8.37
CA MET A 190 -22.04 -15.75 -8.47
C MET A 190 -22.69 -15.96 -9.85
N ASP A 191 -23.44 -14.99 -10.35
CA ASP A 191 -24.04 -15.04 -11.70
C ASP A 191 -22.97 -15.16 -12.79
N LYS A 192 -21.87 -14.39 -12.68
CA LYS A 192 -20.72 -14.51 -13.58
C LYS A 192 -20.04 -15.87 -13.48
N LEU A 193 -19.91 -16.43 -12.27
CA LEU A 193 -19.31 -17.73 -12.04
C LEU A 193 -20.18 -18.84 -12.64
N VAL A 194 -21.50 -18.77 -12.48
CA VAL A 194 -22.46 -19.68 -13.13
C VAL A 194 -22.37 -19.55 -14.67
N GLN A 195 -22.24 -18.32 -15.18
CA GLN A 195 -22.05 -18.08 -16.61
C GLN A 195 -20.73 -18.68 -17.13
N VAL A 196 -19.61 -18.55 -16.40
CA VAL A 196 -18.35 -19.22 -16.73
C VAL A 196 -18.48 -20.75 -16.63
N GLY A 197 -19.18 -21.24 -15.60
CA GLY A 197 -19.57 -22.64 -15.41
C GLY A 197 -20.25 -23.22 -16.66
N SER A 198 -21.18 -22.48 -17.26
CA SER A 198 -21.87 -22.89 -18.50
C SER A 198 -20.97 -22.94 -19.75
N ARG A 199 -19.78 -22.31 -19.72
CA ARG A 199 -18.80 -22.33 -20.83
C ARG A 199 -17.80 -23.49 -20.72
N PHE A 200 -17.60 -24.05 -19.52
CA PHE A 200 -16.72 -25.21 -19.32
C PHE A 200 -17.10 -26.45 -20.16
N PRO A 201 -18.37 -26.83 -20.34
CA PRO A 201 -18.76 -27.93 -21.23
C PRO A 201 -18.36 -27.70 -22.69
N VAL A 202 -18.44 -26.45 -23.16
CA VAL A 202 -18.04 -26.06 -24.52
C VAL A 202 -16.52 -26.14 -24.69
N VAL A 203 -15.76 -25.73 -23.67
CA VAL A 203 -14.30 -25.89 -23.64
C VAL A 203 -13.90 -27.37 -23.64
N ASN A 204 -14.59 -28.23 -22.89
CA ASN A 204 -14.36 -29.67 -22.93
C ASN A 204 -14.69 -30.29 -24.29
N GLY A 205 -15.74 -29.80 -24.96
CA GLY A 205 -16.06 -30.18 -26.34
C GLY A 205 -14.95 -29.82 -27.34
N LEU A 206 -14.42 -28.60 -27.25
CA LEU A 206 -13.30 -28.14 -28.07
C LEU A 206 -12.00 -28.90 -27.77
N LEU A 207 -11.71 -29.17 -26.50
CA LEU A 207 -10.55 -29.96 -26.09
C LEU A 207 -10.61 -31.39 -26.64
N ASN A 208 -11.79 -32.02 -26.60
CA ASN A 208 -12.02 -33.35 -27.18
C ASN A 208 -11.91 -33.33 -28.71
N ALA A 209 -12.43 -32.30 -29.38
CA ALA A 209 -12.28 -32.14 -30.83
C ALA A 209 -10.81 -31.99 -31.25
N ILE A 210 -10.01 -31.23 -30.48
CA ILE A 210 -8.57 -31.08 -30.69
C ILE A 210 -7.82 -32.40 -30.47
N ARG A 211 -8.11 -33.14 -29.38
CA ARG A 211 -7.52 -34.47 -29.14
C ARG A 211 -7.85 -35.45 -30.27
N ARG A 212 -9.08 -35.41 -30.80
CA ARG A 212 -9.52 -36.27 -31.92
C ARG A 212 -8.85 -35.93 -33.24
N LYS A 213 -8.48 -34.68 -33.48
CA LYS A 213 -7.70 -34.29 -34.67
C LYS A 213 -6.25 -34.77 -34.54
N LYS A 214 -5.64 -34.57 -33.37
CA LYS A 214 -4.27 -35.04 -33.07
C LYS A 214 -4.15 -36.57 -33.14
N SER A 215 -5.18 -37.33 -32.72
CA SER A 215 -5.15 -38.80 -32.80
C SER A 215 -5.19 -39.33 -34.23
N LYS A 216 -5.83 -38.61 -35.17
CA LYS A 216 -5.87 -39.01 -36.59
C LYS A 216 -4.50 -38.90 -37.24
N ASP A 217 -3.78 -37.80 -36.98
CA ASP A 217 -2.44 -37.60 -37.55
C ASP A 217 -1.45 -38.65 -37.02
N THR A 218 -1.51 -38.98 -35.73
CA THR A 218 -0.69 -40.06 -35.14
C THR A 218 -1.01 -41.44 -35.74
N LEU A 219 -2.29 -41.74 -36.00
CA LEU A 219 -2.71 -43.03 -36.54
C LEU A 219 -2.25 -43.19 -38.00
N VAL A 220 -2.35 -42.12 -38.81
CA VAL A 220 -1.84 -42.12 -40.18
C VAL A 220 -0.33 -42.30 -40.21
N LEU A 221 0.42 -41.56 -39.36
CA LEU A 221 1.87 -41.68 -39.28
C LEU A 221 2.31 -43.09 -38.86
N ALA A 222 1.68 -43.67 -37.84
CA ALA A 222 1.98 -45.03 -37.38
C ALA A 222 1.69 -46.08 -38.48
N GLY A 223 0.61 -45.90 -39.25
CA GLY A 223 0.27 -46.78 -40.37
C GLY A 223 1.33 -46.75 -41.48
N VAL A 224 1.83 -45.57 -41.85
CA VAL A 224 2.89 -45.43 -42.87
C VAL A 224 4.18 -46.11 -42.40
N ILE A 225 4.59 -45.89 -41.15
CA ILE A 225 5.78 -46.53 -40.58
C ILE A 225 5.64 -48.06 -40.58
N ALA A 226 4.50 -48.59 -40.14
CA ALA A 226 4.25 -50.03 -40.13
C ALA A 226 4.28 -50.64 -41.55
N ALA A 227 3.70 -49.95 -42.54
CA ALA A 227 3.73 -50.38 -43.94
C ALA A 227 5.16 -50.40 -44.50
N CYS A 228 5.95 -49.34 -44.24
CA CYS A 228 7.36 -49.29 -44.65
C CYS A 228 8.19 -50.42 -44.03
N VAL A 229 8.00 -50.69 -42.73
CA VAL A 229 8.70 -51.78 -42.02
C VAL A 229 8.27 -53.16 -42.56
N LEU A 230 7.00 -53.35 -42.88
CA LEU A 230 6.52 -54.61 -43.44
C LEU A 230 7.08 -54.86 -44.85
N PHE A 231 7.13 -53.83 -45.69
CA PHE A 231 7.75 -53.90 -47.01
C PHE A 231 9.24 -54.23 -46.95
N THR A 232 10.00 -53.64 -46.03
CA THR A 232 11.42 -53.97 -45.86
C THR A 232 11.62 -55.40 -45.37
N ILE A 233 10.80 -55.89 -44.44
CA ILE A 233 10.86 -57.29 -43.99
C ILE A 233 10.55 -58.25 -45.14
N LEU A 234 9.50 -57.99 -45.93
CA LEU A 234 9.16 -58.82 -47.08
C LEU A 234 10.26 -58.81 -48.14
N TYR A 235 10.88 -57.65 -48.42
CA TYR A 235 11.99 -57.55 -49.36
C TYR A 235 13.21 -58.35 -48.91
N VAL A 236 13.54 -58.31 -47.61
CA VAL A 236 14.64 -59.09 -47.04
C VAL A 236 14.35 -60.59 -47.07
N MET A 237 13.10 -61.00 -46.81
CA MET A 237 12.70 -62.42 -46.84
C MET A 237 12.58 -62.99 -48.27
N ALA A 238 12.29 -62.14 -49.26
CA ALA A 238 12.14 -62.53 -50.65
C ALA A 238 13.47 -62.56 -51.43
N LYS A 239 14.57 -62.09 -50.81
CA LYS A 239 15.92 -62.08 -51.37
C LYS A 239 16.77 -63.21 -50.79
#